data_AF-A0A259NIM2-F1
#
_entry.id   AF-A0A259NIM2-F1
#
_cell.length_a   1.000
_cell.length_b   1.000
_cell.length_c   1.000
_cell.angle_alpha   90.00
_cell.angle_beta   90.00
_cell.angle_gamma   90.00
#
_symmetry.space_group_name_H-M   'P 1'
#
loop_
_entity.id
_entity.type
_entity.pdbx_description
1 polymer ?
#
loop_
_entity_poly.entity_id
_entity_poly.type
_entity_poly.pdbx_seq_one_letter_code
_entity_poly.pdbx_strand_id
1 'polypeptide(L)'
;APLLAAAQKRQQARQLALESRAADFHAEAQSLKADVHSLTTRIDRYDRQILPKLRQVATLAQNQFGSGGGDFTAIIDAEQAEITGRQQRLDLTIDRAQRLIDLRYLLENPA
;
A
#
# COMPACT_ATOMS: atom_id res chain seq x y z
N ALA A 1 -22.43 51.48 -2.48
CA ALA A 1 -22.86 50.92 -3.78
C ALA A 1 -23.00 49.40 -3.69
N PRO A 2 -24.20 48.83 -3.88
CA PRO A 2 -24.49 47.40 -3.68
C PRO A 2 -23.70 46.46 -4.62
N LEU A 3 -23.32 46.94 -5.82
CA LEU A 3 -22.51 46.20 -6.78
C LEU A 3 -21.07 45.94 -6.29
N LEU A 4 -20.46 46.90 -5.59
CA LEU A 4 -19.11 46.77 -5.04
C LEU A 4 -19.07 45.74 -3.90
N ALA A 5 -20.08 45.76 -3.02
CA ALA A 5 -20.22 44.79 -1.94
C ALA A 5 -20.46 43.36 -2.48
N ALA A 6 -21.25 43.22 -3.55
CA ALA A 6 -21.45 41.92 -4.21
C ALA A 6 -20.16 41.40 -4.86
N ALA A 7 -19.36 42.27 -5.49
CA ALA A 7 -18.06 41.91 -6.05
C ALA A 7 -17.06 41.46 -4.97
N GLN A 8 -16.99 42.17 -3.84
CA GLN A 8 -16.15 41.80 -2.69
C GLN A 8 -16.54 40.45 -2.09
N LYS A 9 -17.84 40.19 -1.91
CA LYS A 9 -18.32 38.87 -1.43
C LYS A 9 -17.96 37.74 -2.39
N ARG A 10 -18.08 37.95 -3.70
CA ARG A 10 -17.66 36.96 -4.72
C ARG A 10 -16.15 36.71 -4.67
N GLN A 11 -15.35 37.74 -4.46
CA GLN A 11 -13.90 37.60 -4.33
C GLN A 11 -13.52 36.81 -3.07
N GLN A 12 -14.13 37.12 -1.92
CA GLN A 12 -13.92 36.36 -0.68
C GLN A 12 -14.34 34.89 -0.83
N ALA A 13 -15.48 34.62 -1.46
CA ALA A 13 -15.94 33.25 -1.71
C ALA A 13 -14.97 32.48 -2.62
N ARG A 14 -14.40 33.13 -3.65
CA ARG A 14 -13.36 32.52 -4.50
C ARG A 14 -12.08 32.23 -3.71
N GLN A 15 -11.66 33.15 -2.86
CA GLN A 15 -10.47 32.97 -2.04
C GLN A 15 -10.61 31.77 -1.10
N LEU A 16 -11.75 31.68 -0.39
CA LEU A 16 -12.07 30.55 0.48
C LEU A 16 -12.15 29.22 -0.29
N ALA A 17 -12.68 29.23 -1.52
CA ALA A 17 -12.73 28.04 -2.36
C ALA A 17 -11.33 27.55 -2.76
N LEU A 18 -10.40 28.48 -3.07
CA LEU A 18 -9.00 28.14 -3.37
C LEU A 18 -8.28 27.58 -2.13
N GLU A 19 -8.47 28.18 -0.97
CA GLU A 19 -7.89 27.72 0.30
C GLU A 19 -8.40 26.33 0.69
N SER A 20 -9.71 26.09 0.57
CA SER A 20 -10.31 24.77 0.79
C SER A 20 -9.69 23.73 -0.15
N ARG A 21 -9.56 24.05 -1.43
CA ARG A 21 -9.01 23.14 -2.44
C ARG A 21 -7.53 22.80 -2.18
N ALA A 22 -6.75 23.79 -1.75
CA ALA A 22 -5.36 23.57 -1.35
C ALA A 22 -5.26 22.67 -0.11
N ALA A 23 -6.16 22.83 0.86
CA ALA A 23 -6.23 21.97 2.04
C ALA A 23 -6.62 20.53 1.68
N ASP A 24 -7.62 20.34 0.81
CA ASP A 24 -8.06 19.03 0.33
C ASP A 24 -6.92 18.31 -0.40
N PHE A 25 -6.22 19.02 -1.29
CA PHE A 25 -5.05 18.52 -1.99
C PHE A 25 -3.94 18.06 -1.03
N HIS A 26 -3.63 18.88 -0.03
CA HIS A 26 -2.62 18.54 0.97
C HIS A 26 -3.04 17.31 1.79
N ALA A 27 -4.31 17.23 2.19
CA ALA A 27 -4.83 16.08 2.93
C ALA A 27 -4.73 14.77 2.10
N GLU A 28 -5.09 14.82 0.82
CA GLU A 28 -5.01 13.68 -0.09
C GLU A 28 -3.55 13.22 -0.28
N ALA A 29 -2.62 14.17 -0.48
CA ALA A 29 -1.20 13.85 -0.61
C ALA A 29 -0.63 13.21 0.67
N GLN A 30 -1.05 13.66 1.85
CA GLN A 30 -0.63 13.07 3.12
C GLN A 30 -1.19 11.65 3.30
N SER A 31 -2.46 11.43 2.93
CA SER A 31 -3.08 10.10 2.95
C SER A 31 -2.32 9.11 2.06
N LEU A 32 -2.03 9.50 0.81
CA LEU A 32 -1.29 8.64 -0.13
C LEU A 32 0.13 8.32 0.36
N LYS A 33 0.82 9.29 0.97
CA LYS A 33 2.14 9.06 1.59
C LYS A 33 2.07 8.06 2.74
N ALA A 34 1.05 8.18 3.60
CA ALA A 34 0.84 7.24 4.70
C ALA A 34 0.55 5.82 4.18
N ASP A 35 -0.26 5.69 3.13
CA ASP A 35 -0.54 4.41 2.49
C ASP A 35 0.72 3.77 1.89
N VAL A 36 1.52 4.54 1.15
CA VAL A 36 2.81 4.05 0.61
C VAL A 36 3.74 3.58 1.72
N HIS A 37 3.83 4.32 2.83
CA HIS A 37 4.66 3.95 3.97
C HIS A 37 4.17 2.66 4.64
N SER A 38 2.86 2.53 4.85
CA SER A 38 2.23 1.32 5.39
C SER A 38 2.48 0.10 4.51
N LEU A 39 2.27 0.22 3.19
CA LEU A 39 2.53 -0.85 2.22
C LEU A 39 4.01 -1.25 2.20
N THR A 40 4.91 -0.27 2.25
CA THR A 40 6.37 -0.54 2.32
C THR A 40 6.72 -1.36 3.57
N THR A 41 6.20 -0.97 4.73
CA THR A 41 6.43 -1.70 5.99
C THR A 41 5.88 -3.12 5.94
N ARG A 42 4.71 -3.33 5.32
CA ARG A 42 4.12 -4.66 5.15
C ARG A 42 4.96 -5.53 4.21
N ILE A 43 5.43 -4.99 3.09
CA ILE A 43 6.32 -5.69 2.16
C ILE A 43 7.62 -6.09 2.86
N ASP A 44 8.23 -5.18 3.63
CA ASP A 44 9.44 -5.48 4.40
C ASP A 44 9.22 -6.60 5.41
N ARG A 45 8.04 -6.67 6.05
CA ARG A 45 7.68 -7.78 6.95
C ARG A 45 7.59 -9.10 6.18
N TYR A 46 7.00 -9.10 4.98
CA TYR A 46 6.97 -10.30 4.15
C TYR A 46 8.38 -10.76 3.77
N ASP A 47 9.20 -9.83 3.30
CA ASP A 47 10.54 -10.12 2.79
C ASP A 47 11.50 -10.58 3.91
N ARG A 48 11.41 -10.00 5.11
CA ARG A 48 12.36 -10.27 6.21
C ARG A 48 11.91 -11.31 7.22
N GLN A 49 10.60 -11.56 7.35
CA GLN A 49 10.07 -12.39 8.44
C GLN A 49 9.21 -13.54 7.93
N ILE A 50 8.20 -13.24 7.10
CA ILE A 50 7.18 -14.23 6.74
C ILE A 50 7.72 -15.24 5.73
N LEU A 51 8.22 -14.76 4.58
CA LEU A 51 8.70 -15.65 3.51
C LEU A 51 9.89 -16.52 3.95
N PRO A 52 10.90 -15.99 4.68
CA PRO A 52 11.98 -16.84 5.21
C PRO A 52 11.47 -17.95 6.13
N LYS A 53 10.48 -17.65 6.98
CA LYS A 53 9.90 -18.63 7.89
C LYS A 53 9.09 -19.69 7.16
N LEU A 54 8.29 -19.30 6.16
CA LEU A 54 7.54 -20.25 5.32
C LEU A 54 8.48 -21.20 4.58
N ARG A 55 9.57 -20.66 4.00
CA ARG A 55 10.60 -21.48 3.36
C ARG A 55 11.26 -22.46 4.34
N GLN A 56 11.58 -21.99 5.55
CA GLN A 56 12.13 -22.87 6.60
C GLN A 56 11.18 -24.01 6.94
N VAL A 57 9.87 -23.75 7.06
CA VAL A 57 8.85 -24.77 7.32
C VAL A 57 8.81 -25.78 6.17
N ALA A 58 8.81 -25.34 4.91
CA ALA A 58 8.84 -26.23 3.75
C ALA A 58 10.10 -27.12 3.74
N THR A 59 11.27 -26.55 4.00
CA THR A 59 12.52 -27.32 4.12
C THR A 59 12.46 -28.35 5.25
N LEU A 60 11.89 -28.01 6.40
CA LEU A 60 11.73 -28.95 7.51
C LEU A 60 10.77 -30.10 7.17
N ALA A 61 9.65 -29.81 6.52
CA ALA A 61 8.69 -30.83 6.08
C ALA A 61 9.35 -31.81 5.08
N GLN A 62 10.12 -31.29 4.11
CA GLN A 62 10.86 -32.10 3.15
C GLN A 62 11.90 -33.00 3.83
N ASN A 63 12.67 -32.44 4.78
CA ASN A 63 13.69 -33.21 5.52
C ASN A 63 13.07 -34.31 6.38
N GLN A 64 11.96 -34.03 7.05
CA GLN A 64 11.25 -35.03 7.85
C GLN A 64 10.82 -36.19 6.95
N PHE A 65 10.07 -35.89 5.88
CA PHE A 65 9.58 -36.91 4.95
C PHE A 65 10.74 -37.75 4.37
N GLY A 66 11.83 -37.10 3.94
CA GLY A 66 13.02 -37.78 3.41
C GLY A 66 13.74 -38.67 4.43
N SER A 67 13.63 -38.39 5.72
CA SER A 67 14.15 -39.24 6.80
C SER A 67 13.24 -40.42 7.18
N GLY A 68 12.11 -40.58 6.47
CA GLY A 68 11.11 -41.62 6.72
C GLY A 68 10.11 -41.29 7.84
N GLY A 69 10.08 -40.04 8.29
CA GLY A 69 9.10 -39.54 9.27
C GLY A 69 8.19 -38.45 8.68
N GLY A 70 6.95 -38.35 9.11
CA GLY A 70 6.02 -37.31 8.65
C GLY A 70 5.35 -37.61 7.30
N ASP A 71 4.34 -36.80 6.98
CA ASP A 71 3.42 -37.05 5.87
C ASP A 71 3.74 -36.19 4.64
N PHE A 72 3.56 -36.76 3.44
CA PHE A 72 3.73 -36.03 2.18
C PHE A 72 2.81 -34.80 2.06
N THR A 73 1.61 -34.88 2.65
CA THR A 73 0.66 -33.75 2.69
C THR A 73 1.23 -32.54 3.41
N ALA A 74 2.05 -32.74 4.44
CA ALA A 74 2.69 -31.63 5.16
C ALA A 74 3.68 -30.85 4.28
N ILE A 75 4.31 -31.51 3.29
CA ILE A 75 5.14 -30.82 2.29
C ILE A 75 4.26 -29.94 1.40
N ILE A 76 3.17 -30.50 0.87
CA ILE A 76 2.26 -29.78 -0.03
C ILE A 76 1.67 -28.55 0.68
N ASP A 77 1.22 -28.70 1.92
CA ASP A 77 0.66 -27.60 2.70
C ASP A 77 1.70 -26.50 2.94
N ALA A 78 2.95 -26.87 3.24
CA ALA A 78 4.02 -25.92 3.47
C ALA A 78 4.43 -25.18 2.19
N GLU A 79 4.52 -25.88 1.05
CA GLU A 79 4.82 -25.27 -0.25
C GLU A 79 3.69 -24.35 -0.71
N GLN A 80 2.43 -24.76 -0.53
CA GLN A 80 1.27 -23.94 -0.82
C GLN A 80 1.28 -22.66 0.03
N ALA A 81 1.60 -22.77 1.32
CA ALA A 81 1.72 -21.61 2.20
C ALA A 81 2.83 -20.65 1.72
N GLU A 82 3.99 -21.15 1.28
CA GLU A 82 5.05 -20.30 0.69
C GLU A 82 4.57 -19.59 -0.57
N ILE A 83 3.90 -20.29 -1.50
CA ILE A 83 3.35 -19.70 -2.72
C ILE A 83 2.33 -18.60 -2.40
N THR A 84 1.37 -18.89 -1.51
CA THR A 84 0.37 -17.90 -1.09
C THR A 84 1.04 -16.67 -0.45
N GLY A 85 2.06 -16.87 0.39
CA GLY A 85 2.81 -15.76 0.98
C GLY A 85 3.51 -14.91 -0.09
N ARG A 86 4.10 -15.54 -1.12
CA ARG A 86 4.73 -14.81 -2.24
C ARG A 86 3.72 -14.02 -3.05
N GLN A 87 2.54 -14.59 -3.29
CA GLN A 87 1.44 -13.92 -3.97
C GLN A 87 0.99 -12.68 -3.20
N GLN A 88 0.73 -12.80 -1.90
CA GLN A 88 0.34 -11.68 -1.05
C GLN A 88 1.39 -10.56 -1.05
N ARG A 89 2.68 -10.90 -1.05
CA ARG A 89 3.76 -9.92 -1.17
C ARG A 89 3.75 -9.20 -2.53
N LEU A 90 3.44 -9.91 -3.61
CA LEU A 90 3.30 -9.33 -4.95
C LEU A 90 2.11 -8.37 -5.02
N ASP A 91 0.96 -8.78 -4.48
CA ASP A 91 -0.24 -7.94 -4.44
C ASP A 91 0.04 -6.62 -3.71
N LEU A 92 0.72 -6.66 -2.56
CA LEU A 92 1.15 -5.45 -1.85
C LEU A 92 2.07 -4.56 -2.69
N THR A 93 2.91 -5.16 -3.53
CA THR A 93 3.83 -4.42 -4.41
C THR A 93 3.06 -3.70 -5.51
N ILE A 94 2.03 -4.35 -6.07
CA ILE A 94 1.13 -3.77 -7.06
C ILE A 94 0.37 -2.61 -6.43
N ASP A 95 -0.22 -2.80 -5.25
CA ASP A 95 -0.93 -1.76 -4.52
C ASP A 95 -0.02 -0.54 -4.25
N ARG A 96 1.23 -0.77 -3.84
CA ARG A 96 2.20 0.32 -3.61
C ARG A 96 2.51 1.07 -4.90
N ALA A 97 2.69 0.37 -6.01
CA ALA A 97 2.92 0.99 -7.30
C ALA A 97 1.73 1.86 -7.72
N GLN A 98 0.50 1.39 -7.51
CA GLN A 98 -0.71 2.17 -7.78
C GLN A 98 -0.74 3.45 -6.94
N ARG A 99 -0.46 3.39 -5.63
CA ARG A 99 -0.43 4.60 -4.78
C ARG A 99 0.66 5.61 -5.17
N LEU A 100 1.79 5.13 -5.68
CA LEU A 100 2.83 6.01 -6.22
C LEU A 100 2.38 6.70 -7.51
N ILE A 101 1.62 6.01 -8.37
CA ILE A 101 1.01 6.61 -9.56
C ILE A 101 -0.01 7.68 -9.15
N ASP A 102 -0.90 7.36 -8.20
CA ASP A 102 -1.90 8.29 -7.67
C ASP A 102 -1.23 9.56 -7.11
N LEU A 103 -0.17 9.39 -6.31
CA LEU A 103 0.60 10.49 -5.75
C LEU A 103 1.29 11.33 -6.83
N ARG A 104 1.85 10.69 -7.85
CA ARG A 104 2.47 11.39 -8.98
C ARG A 104 1.44 12.21 -9.75
N TYR A 105 0.28 11.63 -10.05
CA TYR A 105 -0.78 12.32 -10.75
C TYR A 105 -1.27 13.54 -9.98
N LEU A 106 -1.42 13.41 -8.66
CA LEU A 106 -1.77 14.51 -7.77
C LEU A 106 -0.71 15.62 -7.83
N LEU A 107 0.59 15.29 -7.75
CA LEU A 107 1.67 16.28 -7.79
C LEU A 107 1.86 16.96 -9.15
N GLU A 108 1.58 16.26 -10.26
CA GLU A 108 1.68 16.80 -11.62
C GLU A 108 0.45 17.62 -12.03
N ASN A 109 -0.70 17.37 -11.39
CA ASN A 109 -1.94 18.10 -11.61
C ASN A 109 -2.48 18.72 -10.31
N PRO A 110 -1.71 19.62 -9.66
CA PRO A 110 -2.21 20.37 -8.53
C PRO A 110 -3.29 21.32 -9.03
N ALA A 111 -4.54 21.00 -8.70
CA ALA A 111 -5.71 21.70 -9.20
C ALA A 111 -5.77 23.18 -8.80
#